data_AF-A0A9D4J905-F1
#
_entry.id   AF-A0A9D4J905-F1
#
_cell.length_a   1.000
_cell.length_b   1.000
_cell.length_c   1.000
_cell.angle_alpha   90.00
_cell.angle_beta   90.00
_cell.angle_gamma   90.00
#
_symmetry.space_group_name_H-M   'P 1'
#
loop_
_entity.id
_entity.type
_entity.pdbx_description
1 polymer ?
#
loop_
_entity_poly.entity_id
_entity_poly.type
_entity_poly.pdbx_seq_one_letter_code
_entity_poly.pdbx_strand_id
1 'polypeptide(L)' 'MSKPPSKRRPVELSLEDQINLIKELEMFPKPTLRILSEKYRVGQSTIGDIVRK' A
#
# COMPACT_ATOMS: atom_id res chain seq x y z
N MET A 1 -16.40 -5.62 -30.33
CA MET A 1 -16.67 -4.72 -29.19
C MET A 1 -15.69 -5.03 -28.07
N SER A 2 -14.74 -4.13 -27.81
CA SER A 2 -13.74 -4.31 -26.75
C SER A 2 -14.31 -3.80 -25.43
N LYS A 3 -14.48 -4.67 -24.42
CA LYS A 3 -14.89 -4.26 -23.07
C LYS A 3 -13.89 -3.20 -22.55
N PRO A 4 -14.34 -2.07 -22.00
CA PRO A 4 -13.44 -1.14 -21.34
C PRO A 4 -12.77 -1.84 -20.16
N PRO A 5 -11.49 -1.58 -19.88
CA PRO A 5 -10.82 -2.15 -18.72
C PRO A 5 -11.59 -1.73 -17.47
N SER A 6 -12.06 -2.70 -16.68
CA SER A 6 -12.68 -2.44 -15.38
C SER A 6 -11.73 -1.55 -14.58
N LYS A 7 -12.16 -0.31 -14.31
CA LYS A 7 -11.42 0.65 -13.48
C LYS A 7 -11.00 -0.09 -12.20
N ARG A 8 -9.69 -0.28 -12.01
CA ARG A 8 -9.15 -0.86 -10.78
C ARG A 8 -9.66 0.02 -9.64
N ARG A 9 -10.50 -0.56 -8.77
CA ARG A 9 -10.98 0.17 -7.59
C ARG A 9 -9.74 0.46 -6.74
N PRO A 10 -9.53 1.71 -6.30
CA PRO A 10 -8.46 2.01 -5.38
C PRO A 10 -8.67 1.13 -4.14
N VAL A 11 -7.65 0.35 -3.80
CA VAL A 11 -7.64 -0.42 -2.56
C VAL A 11 -7.34 0.59 -1.47
N GLU A 12 -8.37 1.00 -0.73
CA GLU A 12 -8.20 1.84 0.44
C GLU A 12 -7.82 0.97 1.63
N LEU A 13 -6.67 1.28 2.26
CA LEU A 13 -6.29 0.68 3.53
C LEU A 13 -7.11 1.31 4.64
N SER A 14 -7.46 0.50 5.64
CA SER A 14 -8.07 1.01 6.86
C SER A 14 -7.12 1.99 7.56
N LEU A 15 -7.66 2.89 8.37
CA LEU A 15 -6.83 3.82 9.17
C LEU A 15 -5.85 3.07 10.06
N GLU A 16 -6.28 1.95 10.64
CA GLU A 16 -5.44 1.10 11.49
C GLU A 16 -4.28 0.49 10.70
N ASP A 17 -4.53 0.01 9.48
CA ASP A 17 -3.48 -0.52 8.61
C ASP A 17 -2.49 0.56 8.17
N GLN A 18 -2.96 1.78 7.89
CA GLN A 18 -2.09 2.90 7.57
C GLN A 18 -1.17 3.27 8.75
N ILE A 19 -1.71 3.29 9.97
CA ILE A 19 -0.92 3.51 11.18
C ILE A 19 0.13 2.41 11.36
N ASN A 20 -0.26 1.14 11.18
CA ASN A 20 0.66 0.02 11.29
C ASN A 20 1.75 0.06 10.21
N LEU A 21 1.39 0.44 8.98
CA LEU A 21 2.33 0.60 7.87
C LEU A 21 3.40 1.66 8.18
N ILE A 22 2.99 2.81 8.73
CA ILE A 22 3.92 3.88 9.13
C ILE A 22 4.86 3.39 10.23
N LYS A 23 4.32 2.73 11.27
CA LYS A 23 5.12 2.16 12.36
C LYS A 23 6.15 1.15 11.85
N GLU A 24 5.75 0.26 10.95
CA GLU A 24 6.66 -0.74 10.37
C GLU A 24 7.76 -0.12 9.51
N LEU A 25 7.47 0.99 8.82
CA LEU A 25 8.47 1.72 8.05
C LEU A 25 9.57 2.37 8.89
N GLU A 26 9.27 2.68 10.15
CA GLU A 26 10.21 3.21 11.12
C GLU A 26 11.01 2.11 11.83
N MET A 27 10.62 0.84 11.70
CA MET A 27 11.34 -0.28 12.32
C MET A 27 12.71 -0.52 11.66
N PHE A 28 13.65 -1.06 12.45
CA PHE A 28 14.95 -1.52 11.98
C PHE A 28 15.06 -3.04 12.11
N PRO A 29 15.51 -3.78 11.06
CA PRO A 29 15.87 -3.28 9.74
C PRO A 29 14.67 -2.74 8.95
N LYS A 30 14.91 -1.69 8.16
CA LYS A 30 13.85 -1.02 7.40
C LYS A 30 13.20 -1.98 6.39
N PRO A 31 11.90 -2.27 6.48
CA PRO A 31 11.24 -3.16 5.54
C PRO A 31 11.22 -2.53 4.14
N THR A 32 11.33 -3.37 3.11
CA THR A 32 11.20 -2.89 1.73
C THR A 32 9.73 -2.64 1.38
N LEU A 33 9.48 -1.72 0.45
CA LEU A 33 8.13 -1.43 -0.05
C LEU A 33 7.46 -2.69 -0.64
N ARG A 34 8.24 -3.63 -1.16
CA ARG A 34 7.74 -4.92 -1.65
C ARG A 34 7.16 -5.77 -0.53
N ILE A 35 7.86 -5.90 0.59
CA ILE A 35 7.39 -6.68 1.75
C ILE A 35 6.08 -6.09 2.28
N LEU A 36 6.01 -4.76 2.40
CA LEU A 36 4.80 -4.08 2.86
C LEU A 36 3.65 -4.23 1.84
N SER A 37 3.95 -4.17 0.55
CA SER A 37 2.97 -4.36 -0.52
C SER A 37 2.34 -5.76 -0.49
N GLU A 38 3.17 -6.78 -0.25
CA GLU A 38 2.70 -8.16 -0.09
C GLU A 38 1.88 -8.33 1.20
N LYS A 39 2.34 -7.73 2.32
CA LYS A 39 1.67 -7.81 3.64
C LYS A 39 0.29 -7.15 3.65
N TYR A 40 0.21 -5.92 3.14
CA TYR A 40 -1.02 -5.13 3.14
C TYR A 40 -1.87 -5.34 1.87
N ARG A 41 -1.43 -6.21 0.96
CA ARG A 41 -2.10 -6.52 -0.33
C ARG A 41 -2.47 -5.27 -1.15
N VAL A 42 -1.62 -4.25 -1.08
CA VAL A 42 -1.76 -3.00 -1.83
C VAL A 42 -0.59 -2.83 -2.78
N GLY A 43 -0.77 -2.04 -3.83
CA GLY A 43 0.32 -1.71 -4.73
C GLY A 43 1.43 -0.92 -4.03
N GLN A 44 2.67 -1.11 -4.47
CA GLN A 44 3.81 -0.33 -3.95
C GLN A 44 3.61 1.17 -4.12
N SER A 45 2.95 1.61 -5.21
CA SER A 45 2.57 3.00 -5.43
C SER A 45 1.66 3.53 -4.32
N THR A 46 0.64 2.76 -3.93
CA THR A 46 -0.28 3.11 -2.84
C THR A 46 0.46 3.25 -1.51
N ILE A 47 1.41 2.36 -1.23
CA ILE A 47 2.27 2.49 -0.04
C ILE A 47 3.10 3.76 -0.12
N GLY A 48 3.73 4.03 -1.27
CA GLY A 48 4.48 5.27 -1.49
C GLY A 48 3.64 6.53 -1.27
N ASP A 49 2.39 6.53 -1.73
CA ASP A 49 1.44 7.64 -1.55
C ASP A 49 1.05 7.83 -0.08
N ILE A 50 0.82 6.74 0.66
CA ILE A 50 0.47 6.80 2.10
C ILE A 50 1.64 7.36 2.92
N VAL A 51 2.87 7.00 2.56
CA VAL A 51 4.08 7.39 3.31
C VAL A 51 4.52 8.81 3.00
N ARG A 52 4.19 9.34 1.81
CA ARG A 52 4.49 10.72 1.42
C ARG A 52 3.46 11.73 1.90
N LYS A 53 2.28 11.26 2.29
CA LYS A 53 1.19 12.11 2.79
C LYS A 53 1.51 12.65 4.17
#